data_AF-A0A6J4QS07-F1
#
_entry.id   AF-A0A6J4QS07-F1
#
_cell.length_a   1.000
_cell.length_b   1.000
_cell.length_c   1.000
_cell.angle_alpha   90.00
_cell.angle_beta   90.00
_cell.angle_gamma   90.00
#
_symmetry.space_group_name_H-M   'P 1'
#
loop_
_entity.id
_entity.type
_entity.pdbx_description
1 polymer ?
#
loop_
_entity_poly.entity_id
_entity_poly.type
_entity_poly.pdbx_seq_one_letter_code
_entity_poly.pdbx_strand_id
1 'polypeptide(L)' 'MSAAIVSAAATLAHALGLEAVAEGVETELEAAELCALGCDYGQGYYWWKPRPARAAAELLEADLDS' A
#
# COMPACT_ATOMS: atom_id res chain seq x y z
N MET A 1 1.17 10.67 -10.57
CA MET A 1 -0.01 10.84 -9.70
C MET A 1 -0.07 12.30 -9.26
N SER A 2 -1.24 12.92 -9.04
CA SER A 2 -1.29 14.28 -8.48
C SER A 2 -1.18 14.23 -6.96
N ALA A 3 -0.10 14.77 -6.38
CA ALA A 3 0.12 14.80 -4.93
C ALA A 3 -1.06 15.43 -4.15
N ALA A 4 -1.68 16.48 -4.72
CA ALA A 4 -2.82 17.14 -4.11
C ALA A 4 -4.07 16.22 -4.02
N ILE A 5 -4.30 15.39 -5.05
CA ILE A 5 -5.44 14.47 -5.07
C ILE A 5 -5.22 13.34 -4.06
N VAL A 6 -4.01 12.79 -4.02
CA VAL A 6 -3.64 11.72 -3.07
C VAL A 6 -3.82 12.20 -1.63
N SER A 7 -3.22 13.35 -1.29
CA SER A 7 -3.32 13.89 0.08
C SER A 7 -4.76 14.24 0.48
N ALA A 8 -5.55 14.77 -0.45
CA ALA A 8 -6.97 15.02 -0.21
C ALA A 8 -7.77 13.73 0.02
N ALA A 9 -7.50 12.68 -0.77
CA ALA A 9 -8.15 11.38 -0.61
C ALA A 9 -7.78 10.69 0.71
N ALA A 10 -6.49 10.69 1.08
CA ALA A 10 -6.02 10.18 2.36
C ALA A 10 -6.66 10.93 3.54
N THR A 11 -6.65 12.27 3.49
CA THR A 11 -7.30 13.11 4.51
C THR A 11 -8.79 12.80 4.65
N LEU A 12 -9.50 12.58 3.53
CA LEU A 12 -10.91 12.21 3.56
C LEU A 12 -11.13 10.82 4.17
N ALA A 13 -10.30 9.83 3.83
CA ALA A 13 -10.38 8.50 4.42
C ALA A 13 -10.21 8.58 5.95
N HIS A 14 -9.19 9.28 6.42
CA HIS A 14 -8.93 9.45 7.85
C HIS A 14 -10.05 10.20 8.57
N ALA A 15 -10.64 11.23 7.96
CA ALA A 15 -11.78 11.94 8.51
C ALA A 15 -13.04 11.07 8.66
N LEU A 16 -13.14 9.99 7.88
CA LEU A 16 -14.20 9.00 7.96
C LEU A 16 -13.85 7.80 8.87
N GLY A 17 -12.66 7.78 9.48
CA GLY A 17 -12.16 6.65 10.25
C GLY A 17 -11.80 5.43 9.39
N LEU A 18 -11.42 5.67 8.13
CA LEU A 18 -10.97 4.66 7.17
C LEU A 18 -9.46 4.77 6.93
N GLU A 19 -8.87 3.70 6.43
CA GLU A 19 -7.46 3.66 5.99
C GLU A 19 -7.39 3.78 4.46
N ALA A 20 -6.31 4.39 3.96
CA ALA A 20 -6.05 4.60 2.55
C ALA A 20 -4.98 3.61 2.03
N VAL A 21 -5.31 2.91 0.94
CA VAL A 21 -4.40 2.00 0.23
C VAL A 21 -4.00 2.62 -1.09
N ALA A 22 -2.70 2.78 -1.33
CA ALA A 22 -2.18 3.16 -2.63
C ALA A 22 -1.91 1.92 -3.50
N GLU A 23 -2.66 1.75 -4.58
CA GLU A 23 -2.50 0.62 -5.52
C GLU A 23 -1.59 0.97 -6.70
N GLY A 24 -0.85 -0.03 -7.18
CA GLY A 24 0.01 0.08 -8.36
C GLY A 24 1.40 0.65 -8.08
N VAL A 25 1.92 0.50 -6.86
CA VAL A 25 3.27 0.96 -6.49
C VAL A 25 4.34 0.05 -7.10
N GLU A 26 5.26 0.59 -7.90
CA GLU A 26 6.30 -0.19 -8.57
C GLU A 26 7.70 0.06 -8.01
N THR A 27 7.91 1.21 -7.36
CA THR A 27 9.23 1.62 -6.86
C THR A 27 9.21 2.05 -5.39
N GLU A 28 10.38 1.97 -4.75
CA GLU A 28 10.58 2.47 -3.38
C GLU A 28 10.32 3.97 -3.26
N LEU A 29 10.69 4.74 -4.29
CA LEU A 29 10.48 6.19 -4.31
C LEU A 29 8.98 6.53 -4.30
N GLU A 30 8.18 5.83 -5.11
CA GLU A 30 6.72 5.98 -5.09
C GLU A 30 6.14 5.58 -3.74
N ALA A 31 6.59 4.47 -3.14
CA ALA A 31 6.14 4.04 -1.83
C ALA A 31 6.41 5.11 -0.75
N ALA A 32 7.62 5.69 -0.76
CA ALA A 32 8.00 6.75 0.17
C ALA A 32 7.18 8.03 -0.04
N GLU A 33 6.92 8.42 -1.29
CA GLU A 33 6.10 9.59 -1.62
C GLU A 33 4.64 9.40 -1.19
N LEU A 34 4.05 8.23 -1.46
CA LEU A 34 2.68 7.90 -1.07
C LEU A 34 2.52 7.84 0.46
N CYS A 35 3.49 7.28 1.17
CA CYS A 35 3.54 7.30 2.62
C CYS A 35 3.60 8.74 3.16
N ALA A 36 4.43 9.61 2.57
CA ALA A 36 4.52 11.01 2.97
C ALA A 36 3.23 11.80 2.69
N LEU A 37 2.44 11.39 1.71
CA LEU A 37 1.14 11.99 1.37
C LEU A 37 -0.02 11.47 2.24
N GLY A 38 0.23 10.51 3.13
CA GLY A 38 -0.74 10.00 4.11
C GLY A 38 -1.43 8.70 3.72
N CYS A 39 -0.94 7.95 2.73
CA CYS A 39 -1.41 6.58 2.51
C CYS A 39 -0.90 5.66 3.62
N ASP A 40 -1.79 4.83 4.17
CA ASP A 40 -1.49 3.92 5.28
C ASP A 40 -0.84 2.62 4.79
N TYR A 41 -1.30 2.14 3.63
CA TYR A 41 -0.77 0.93 3.00
C TYR A 41 -0.45 1.16 1.53
N GLY A 42 0.41 0.31 0.99
CA GLY A 42 0.71 0.23 -0.42
C GLY A 42 0.52 -1.18 -0.96
N GLN A 43 0.03 -1.29 -2.19
CA GLN A 43 -0.01 -2.53 -2.95
C GLN A 43 0.63 -2.31 -4.31
N GLY A 44 1.53 -3.19 -4.70
CA GLY A 44 2.06 -3.18 -6.05
C GLY A 44 3.30 -4.04 -6.21
N TYR A 45 3.88 -3.98 -7.40
CA TYR A 45 5.01 -4.82 -7.79
C TYR A 45 6.30 -4.49 -7.03
N TYR A 46 6.36 -3.32 -6.40
CA TYR A 46 7.44 -2.97 -5.48
C TYR A 46 7.64 -4.04 -4.40
N TRP A 47 6.54 -4.54 -3.82
CA TRP A 47 6.59 -5.66 -2.88
C TRP A 47 6.51 -6.99 -3.62
N TRP A 48 5.37 -7.26 -4.26
CA TRP A 48 5.11 -8.54 -4.90
C TRP A 48 4.16 -8.40 -6.08
N LYS A 49 4.46 -9.11 -7.18
CA LYS A 49 3.46 -9.39 -8.22
C LYS A 49 2.35 -10.30 -7.67
N PRO A 50 1.12 -10.29 -8.25
CA PRO A 50 0.09 -11.26 -7.93
C PRO A 50 0.64 -12.69 -7.94
N ARG A 51 0.36 -13.41 -6.86
CA ARG A 51 0.91 -14.76 -6.63
C ARG A 51 -0.21 -15.79 -6.63
N PRO A 52 0.07 -17.04 -7.04
CA PRO A 52 -0.85 -18.15 -6.79
C PRO A 52 -1.17 -18.28 -5.30
N ALA A 53 -2.38 -18.74 -4.97
CA ALA A 53 -2.87 -18.85 -3.60
C ALA A 53 -1.88 -19.58 -2.66
N ARG A 54 -1.28 -20.67 -3.14
CA ARG A 54 -0.28 -21.42 -2.38
C ARG A 54 0.93 -20.57 -1.99
N ALA A 55 1.48 -19.82 -2.93
CA ALA A 55 2.66 -18.99 -2.68
C ALA A 55 2.34 -17.78 -1.78
N ALA A 56 1.09 -17.29 -1.80
CA ALA A 56 0.62 -16.28 -0.85
C ALA A 56 0.45 -16.86 0.57
N ALA A 57 -0.06 -18.09 0.69
CA ALA A 57 -0.20 -18.77 1.98
C ALA A 57 1.16 -19.00 2.65
N GLU A 58 2.17 -19.47 1.89
CA GLU A 58 3.54 -19.67 2.40
C GLU A 58 4.17 -18.36 2.92
N LEU A 59 3.86 -17.21 2.30
CA LEU A 59 4.29 -15.88 2.78
C LEU A 59 3.62 -15.49 4.10
N LEU A 60 2.29 -15.68 4.18
CA LEU A 60 1.53 -15.36 5.39
C LEU A 60 1.96 -16.21 6.58
N GLU A 61 2.24 -17.49 6.36
CA GLU A 61 2.76 -18.39 7.41
C GLU A 61 4.14 -17.94 7.91
N ALA A 62 5.03 -17.51 7.00
CA ALA A 62 6.36 -17.05 7.38
C ALA A 62 6.35 -15.75 8.22
N ASP A 63 5.44 -14.81 7.94
CA ASP A 63 5.32 -13.55 8.69
C ASP A 63 4.70 -13.73 10.09
N LEU A 64 3.91 -14.79 10.31
CA LEU A 64 3.30 -15.07 11.62
C LEU A 64 4.29 -15.66 12.64
N ASP A 65 5.43 -16.14 12.18
CA ASP A 65 6.50 -16.74 13.00
C ASP A 65 7.60 -15.72 13.41
N SER A 66 7.47 -14.44 13.05
CA SER A 66 8.41 -13.34 13.36
C SER A 66 7.88 -12.33 14.38
#